data_AF-A0A2T2N0A2-F1
#
_entry.id   AF-A0A2T2N0A2-F1
#
_cell.length_a   1.000
_cell.length_b   1.000
_cell.length_c   1.000
_cell.angle_alpha   90.00
_cell.angle_beta   90.00
_cell.angle_gamma   90.00
#
_symmetry.space_group_name_H-M   'P 1'
#
loop_
_entity.id
_entity.type
_entity.pdbx_description
1 polymer ?
#
loop_
_entity_poly.entity_id
_entity_poly.type
_entity_poly.pdbx_seq_one_letter_code
_entity_poly.pdbx_strand_id
1 'polypeptide(L)'
;MPNKPIPGSISKRKLDIGLAYSLTDELEESNKDVYDWPRILVPGELKSNAREDSHSTTWFDLVRYAREMLSAQDTRRFVLGFTLCGPIMRIWEFHRLGVVGSTPFDINKDAHMFVSTMLGWLWISEEELGFDPTIIEDRGKHISISRNGHTERGMLEGVIKRQRSLAGRATTCWKGFLHNASERTFVVKDSWEYEERLEEGLLLKEATEAGVKNVARYYHHETVFVGGNMDNVLANVRKGMNDQLGRNPLQRRAAHSVSAMHSATSTASGARGGKGRSRSMNRSLAQKRSSSDIQASMPPPERSCSNSPVKQDLQRRRNRVHPRLIMEDVGKNLYEASAPLSILIGLIGGIKGHESLLQAGILHRDISVGNIMLTVAEDDGFLIDLDLAVKIDREGASGAPSKTGTKVFMAIGALYGEEHTFMHNLESFFWVLFWVCIHCTGPHGHRRVSRIESWNFASTEDLAKIKKGSVDEEDRFSKEVEESFTPYCSQLIPCIKDLRKVVFPGGKRWLKGDQQLYSQMMAVLQQALRDLDT
;
A
#
# COMPACT_ATOMS: atom_id res chain seq x y z
N MET A 1 12.78 -13.86 26.84
CA MET A 1 12.81 -12.65 25.99
C MET A 1 13.77 -12.86 24.85
N PRO A 2 13.40 -12.56 23.60
CA PRO A 2 14.29 -12.72 22.46
C PRO A 2 15.52 -11.80 22.61
N ASN A 3 16.72 -12.36 22.47
CA ASN A 3 17.99 -11.61 22.47
C ASN A 3 18.41 -11.16 21.06
N LYS A 4 17.68 -11.60 20.04
CA LYS A 4 17.85 -11.30 18.61
C LYS A 4 16.54 -10.75 18.03
N PRO A 5 16.57 -10.08 16.87
CA PRO A 5 15.36 -9.79 16.12
C PRO A 5 14.56 -11.06 15.86
N ILE A 6 13.24 -10.96 15.99
CA ILE A 6 12.33 -12.06 15.66
C ILE A 6 12.46 -12.38 14.15
N PRO A 7 12.56 -13.66 13.75
CA PRO A 7 12.60 -14.05 12.34
C PRO A 7 11.47 -13.42 11.51
N GLY A 8 11.71 -13.14 10.23
CA GLY A 8 10.74 -12.46 9.36
C GLY A 8 10.62 -10.94 9.55
N SER A 9 11.21 -10.37 10.60
CA SER A 9 11.30 -8.93 10.84
C SER A 9 12.17 -8.23 9.79
N ILE A 10 11.65 -7.17 9.17
CA ILE A 10 12.50 -6.23 8.39
C ILE A 10 13.34 -5.35 9.33
N SER A 11 12.90 -5.20 10.59
CA SER A 11 13.60 -4.42 11.60
C SER A 11 14.75 -5.22 12.21
N LYS A 12 15.94 -4.59 12.28
CA LYS A 12 17.11 -5.12 13.01
C LYS A 12 16.98 -5.00 14.54
N ARG A 13 15.84 -4.52 15.04
CA ARG A 13 15.58 -4.32 16.46
C ARG A 13 14.93 -5.54 17.08
N LYS A 14 15.39 -5.93 18.28
CA LYS A 14 14.73 -6.96 19.09
C LYS A 14 13.42 -6.44 19.70
N LEU A 15 12.46 -7.33 19.93
CA LEU A 15 11.29 -7.04 20.74
C LEU A 15 11.72 -6.93 22.22
N ASP A 16 11.31 -5.88 22.93
CA ASP A 16 11.68 -5.69 24.33
C ASP A 16 10.89 -6.62 25.25
N ILE A 17 9.56 -6.67 25.07
CA ILE A 17 8.63 -7.57 25.76
C ILE A 17 7.42 -7.87 24.86
N GLY A 18 6.77 -9.01 25.05
CA GLY A 18 5.49 -9.28 24.42
C GLY A 18 4.75 -10.42 25.13
N LEU A 19 3.43 -10.41 25.01
CA LEU A 19 2.56 -11.52 25.38
C LEU A 19 2.39 -12.43 24.15
N ALA A 20 2.37 -13.74 24.35
CA ALA A 20 2.32 -14.73 23.28
C ALA A 20 1.50 -15.95 23.70
N TYR A 21 1.04 -16.75 22.74
CA TYR A 21 0.43 -18.05 23.02
C TYR A 21 1.39 -18.98 23.79
N SER A 22 0.85 -19.81 24.69
CA SER A 22 1.61 -20.81 25.43
C SER A 22 2.10 -21.92 24.51
N LEU A 23 3.37 -22.33 24.66
CA LEU A 23 3.94 -23.51 24.03
C LEU A 23 3.60 -24.73 24.88
N THR A 24 2.43 -25.31 24.69
CA THR A 24 2.09 -26.60 25.30
C THR A 24 1.43 -27.46 24.24
N ASP A 25 2.27 -28.21 23.49
CA ASP A 25 2.09 -29.66 23.30
C ASP A 25 3.09 -30.33 22.32
N GLU A 26 4.05 -29.62 21.73
CA GLU A 26 5.07 -30.30 20.90
C GLU A 26 6.51 -29.78 21.12
N LEU A 27 7.32 -30.70 21.66
CA LEU A 27 8.80 -30.81 21.66
C LEU A 27 9.55 -30.39 22.93
N GLU A 28 10.03 -31.46 23.58
CA GLU A 28 11.29 -31.67 24.29
C GLU A 28 12.35 -30.55 24.18
N GLU A 29 13.04 -30.35 25.30
CA GLU A 29 14.01 -29.31 25.68
C GLU A 29 15.27 -29.12 24.78
N SER A 30 15.14 -29.11 23.44
CA SER A 30 16.30 -28.94 22.55
C SER A 30 16.26 -27.73 21.60
N ASN A 31 15.16 -26.98 21.49
CA ASN A 31 15.12 -25.73 20.70
C ASN A 31 14.75 -24.51 21.56
N LYS A 32 15.69 -24.05 22.39
CA LYS A 32 15.64 -22.68 22.94
C LYS A 32 15.66 -21.68 21.78
N ASP A 33 14.67 -20.79 21.73
CA ASP A 33 14.58 -19.59 20.87
C ASP A 33 13.90 -19.71 19.48
N VAL A 34 12.62 -20.08 19.41
CA VAL A 34 11.79 -19.70 18.24
C VAL A 34 10.53 -18.96 18.67
N TYR A 35 10.72 -17.70 19.11
CA TYR A 35 9.65 -16.70 19.13
C TYR A 35 9.50 -16.15 17.71
N ASP A 36 8.28 -16.17 17.17
CA ASP A 36 7.96 -15.65 15.82
C ASP A 36 6.76 -14.68 15.89
N TRP A 37 6.70 -13.72 14.96
CA TRP A 37 5.65 -12.70 14.91
C TRP A 37 4.22 -13.23 14.87
N PRO A 38 3.91 -14.36 14.20
CA PRO A 38 2.58 -14.97 14.27
C PRO A 38 2.12 -15.29 15.70
N ARG A 39 3.06 -15.55 16.63
CA ARG A 39 2.77 -15.98 18.01
C ARG A 39 2.63 -14.83 19.01
N ILE A 40 3.15 -13.63 18.68
CA ILE A 40 3.09 -12.47 19.57
C ILE A 40 1.68 -11.87 19.50
N LEU A 41 1.00 -11.74 20.64
CA LEU A 41 -0.38 -11.22 20.74
C LEU A 41 -0.44 -9.74 21.09
N VAL A 42 0.47 -9.28 21.95
CA VAL A 42 0.57 -7.89 22.43
C VAL A 42 2.05 -7.53 22.56
N PRO A 43 2.59 -6.58 21.78
CA PRO A 43 3.96 -6.13 21.93
C PRO A 43 4.06 -5.05 23.02
N GLY A 44 5.22 -4.99 23.67
CA GLY A 44 5.54 -3.89 24.57
C GLY A 44 6.96 -3.34 24.35
N GLU A 45 7.11 -2.07 24.69
CA GLU A 45 8.38 -1.35 24.64
C GLU A 45 8.77 -0.90 26.06
N LEU A 46 10.00 -1.19 26.47
CA LEU A 46 10.49 -0.93 27.81
C LEU A 46 11.56 0.16 27.82
N LYS A 47 11.40 1.15 28.69
CA LYS A 47 12.41 2.18 28.95
C LYS A 47 12.61 2.34 30.44
N SER A 48 13.85 2.57 30.87
CA SER A 48 14.17 2.82 32.28
C SER A 48 13.73 4.22 32.74
N ASN A 49 13.71 5.20 31.83
CA ASN A 49 13.42 6.59 32.15
C ASN A 49 11.96 6.95 31.84
N ALA A 50 11.24 7.46 32.84
CA ALA A 50 9.84 7.90 32.72
C ALA A 50 9.60 8.96 31.63
N ARG A 51 10.59 9.82 31.37
CA ARG A 51 10.46 10.88 30.36
C ARG A 51 10.31 10.34 28.94
N GLU A 52 10.77 9.11 28.69
CA GLU A 52 10.72 8.47 27.38
C GLU A 52 9.29 8.15 26.91
N ASP A 53 8.29 8.12 27.81
CA ASP A 53 6.87 8.00 27.38
C ASP A 53 6.49 9.16 26.45
N SER A 54 6.97 10.37 26.74
CA SER A 54 6.70 11.55 25.93
C SER A 54 7.53 11.62 24.63
N HIS A 55 8.62 10.85 24.53
CA HIS A 55 9.49 10.85 23.36
C HIS A 55 8.85 10.11 22.17
N SER A 56 9.03 10.66 20.97
CA SER A 56 8.44 10.07 19.76
C SER A 56 9.07 8.73 19.39
N THR A 57 10.37 8.59 19.65
CA THR A 57 11.15 7.39 19.36
C THR A 57 10.57 6.13 20.01
N THR A 58 10.13 6.23 21.27
CA THR A 58 9.59 5.10 22.05
C THR A 58 8.35 4.49 21.40
N TRP A 59 7.34 5.31 21.08
CA TRP A 59 6.15 4.77 20.43
C TRP A 59 6.36 4.48 18.94
N PHE A 60 7.35 5.09 18.27
CA PHE A 60 7.76 4.68 16.93
C PHE A 60 8.34 3.26 16.90
N ASP A 61 9.05 2.85 17.95
CA ASP A 61 9.53 1.47 18.07
C ASP A 61 8.35 0.49 18.22
N LEU A 62 7.37 0.84 19.06
CA LEU A 62 6.14 0.05 19.19
C LEU A 62 5.34 -0.01 17.88
N VAL A 63 5.26 1.09 17.12
CA VAL A 63 4.67 1.11 15.76
C VAL A 63 5.36 0.10 14.84
N ARG A 64 6.69 -0.05 14.92
CA ARG A 64 7.42 -1.03 14.12
C ARG A 64 6.99 -2.44 14.48
N TYR A 65 6.88 -2.77 15.76
CA TYR A 65 6.40 -4.08 16.21
C TYR A 65 4.97 -4.36 15.75
N ALA A 66 4.06 -3.39 15.91
CA ALA A 66 2.69 -3.51 15.43
C ALA A 66 2.63 -3.73 13.90
N ARG A 67 3.51 -3.09 13.13
CA ARG A 67 3.61 -3.32 11.67
C ARG A 67 4.07 -4.73 11.34
N GLU A 68 5.06 -5.27 12.04
CA GLU A 68 5.51 -6.65 11.81
C GLU A 68 4.42 -7.65 12.20
N MET A 69 3.72 -7.45 13.33
CA MET A 69 2.57 -8.28 13.74
C MET A 69 1.45 -8.24 12.71
N LEU A 70 0.99 -7.05 12.30
CA LEU A 70 0.01 -6.91 11.23
C LEU A 70 0.52 -7.49 9.90
N SER A 71 1.82 -7.65 9.69
CA SER A 71 2.35 -8.30 8.48
C SER A 71 2.36 -9.82 8.60
N ALA A 72 2.53 -10.37 9.80
CA ALA A 72 2.63 -11.80 10.05
C ALA A 72 1.29 -12.47 10.38
N GLN A 73 0.35 -11.74 10.99
CA GLN A 73 -0.95 -12.23 11.41
C GLN A 73 -2.01 -11.77 10.42
N ASP A 74 -2.41 -12.67 9.52
CA ASP A 74 -3.11 -12.29 8.31
C ASP A 74 -4.55 -11.82 8.51
N THR A 75 -5.18 -12.28 9.59
CA THR A 75 -6.56 -11.98 10.00
C THR A 75 -6.67 -10.82 10.99
N ARG A 76 -5.57 -10.10 11.28
CA ARG A 76 -5.54 -9.05 12.31
C ARG A 76 -6.11 -7.70 11.79
N ARG A 77 -7.16 -7.20 12.42
CA ARG A 77 -7.83 -5.90 12.19
C ARG A 77 -7.09 -4.74 12.85
N PHE A 78 -6.66 -4.92 14.10
CA PHE A 78 -5.90 -3.96 14.90
C PHE A 78 -4.96 -4.67 15.89
N VAL A 79 -3.98 -3.94 16.43
CA VAL A 79 -3.03 -4.45 17.43
C VAL A 79 -3.09 -3.59 18.68
N LEU A 80 -3.23 -4.23 19.83
CA LEU A 80 -3.03 -3.60 21.13
C LEU A 80 -1.56 -3.75 21.53
N GLY A 81 -1.00 -2.77 22.23
CA GLY A 81 0.36 -2.80 22.76
C GLY A 81 0.53 -1.87 23.95
N PHE A 82 1.72 -1.84 24.54
CA PHE A 82 2.00 -0.95 25.67
C PHE A 82 3.42 -0.41 25.69
N THR A 83 3.60 0.72 26.36
CA THR A 83 4.92 1.23 26.75
C THR A 83 5.00 1.25 28.26
N LEU A 84 6.13 0.81 28.82
CA LEU A 84 6.45 0.98 30.24
C LEU A 84 7.79 1.73 30.36
N CYS A 85 7.70 3.01 30.71
CA CYS A 85 8.82 3.93 30.84
C CYS A 85 9.02 4.30 32.32
N GLY A 86 10.04 3.73 32.97
CA GLY A 86 10.13 3.78 34.43
C GLY A 86 8.85 3.19 35.06
N PRO A 87 8.14 3.93 35.93
CA PRO A 87 6.86 3.50 36.46
C PRO A 87 5.65 3.89 35.59
N ILE A 88 5.86 4.61 34.48
CA ILE A 88 4.77 5.14 33.66
C ILE A 88 4.38 4.14 32.58
N MET A 89 3.15 3.65 32.65
CA MET A 89 2.55 2.77 31.67
C MET A 89 1.57 3.52 30.78
N ARG A 90 1.53 3.16 29.50
CA ARG A 90 0.52 3.61 28.54
C ARG A 90 0.12 2.47 27.62
N ILE A 91 -1.18 2.37 27.33
CA ILE A 91 -1.75 1.38 26.42
C ILE A 91 -1.94 2.04 25.05
N TRP A 92 -1.70 1.29 23.99
CA TRP A 92 -1.74 1.74 22.61
C TRP A 92 -2.61 0.83 21.75
N GLU A 93 -3.38 1.43 20.85
CA GLU A 93 -4.14 0.75 19.81
C GLU A 93 -3.64 1.20 18.43
N PHE A 94 -3.25 0.23 17.62
CA PHE A 94 -2.77 0.41 16.26
C PHE A 94 -3.80 -0.14 15.28
N HIS A 95 -4.35 0.73 14.45
CA HIS A 95 -5.46 0.43 13.56
C HIS A 95 -5.27 1.09 12.18
N ARG A 96 -6.21 0.90 11.27
CA ARG A 96 -6.03 1.30 9.85
C ARG A 96 -6.10 2.81 9.58
N LEU A 97 -6.48 3.62 10.59
CA LEU A 97 -6.35 5.08 10.57
C LEU A 97 -5.07 5.62 11.25
N GLY A 98 -4.20 4.75 11.79
CA GLY A 98 -3.02 5.15 12.54
C GLY A 98 -2.96 4.55 13.95
N VAL A 99 -2.58 5.35 14.94
CA VAL A 99 -2.37 4.93 16.33
C VAL A 99 -3.08 5.87 17.31
N VAL A 100 -3.63 5.30 18.38
CA VAL A 100 -4.17 6.02 19.55
C VAL A 100 -3.53 5.47 20.82
N GLY A 101 -3.15 6.35 21.74
CA GLY A 101 -2.65 5.97 23.06
C GLY A 101 -3.59 6.43 24.17
N SER A 102 -3.73 5.62 25.21
CA SER A 102 -4.43 5.98 26.45
C SER A 102 -3.77 7.18 27.13
N THR A 103 -4.39 7.76 28.15
CA THR A 103 -3.67 8.56 29.15
C THR A 103 -2.64 7.67 29.86
N PRO A 104 -1.44 8.20 30.20
CA PRO A 104 -0.45 7.42 30.95
C PRO A 104 -0.87 7.31 32.43
N PHE A 105 -0.47 6.24 33.10
CA PHE A 105 -0.65 6.07 34.54
C PHE A 105 0.62 5.52 35.20
N ASP A 106 0.80 5.81 36.49
CA ASP A 106 1.94 5.36 37.28
C ASP A 106 1.59 4.03 37.97
N ILE A 107 2.26 2.94 37.60
CA ILE A 107 1.94 1.59 38.09
C ILE A 107 2.18 1.42 39.60
N ASN A 108 3.03 2.26 40.20
CA ASN A 108 3.30 2.21 41.63
C ASN A 108 2.26 2.98 42.45
N LYS A 109 1.55 3.93 41.82
CA LYS A 109 0.46 4.69 42.44
C LYS A 109 -0.90 4.04 42.20
N ASP A 110 -1.07 3.43 41.03
CA ASP A 110 -2.28 2.74 40.63
C ASP A 110 -1.98 1.28 40.26
N ALA A 111 -1.58 0.51 41.28
CA ALA A 111 -1.28 -0.92 41.12
C ALA A 111 -2.53 -1.71 40.68
N HIS A 112 -3.72 -1.25 41.06
CA HIS A 112 -4.97 -1.86 40.64
C HIS A 112 -5.15 -1.78 39.12
N MET A 113 -4.92 -0.62 38.50
CA MET A 113 -4.97 -0.46 37.05
C MET A 113 -3.92 -1.32 36.34
N PHE A 114 -2.70 -1.41 36.89
CA PHE A 114 -1.65 -2.27 36.33
C PHE A 114 -2.07 -3.75 36.33
N VAL A 115 -2.51 -4.27 37.48
CA VAL A 115 -2.95 -5.67 37.60
C VAL A 115 -4.17 -5.94 36.72
N SER A 116 -5.14 -5.03 36.69
CA SER A 116 -6.33 -5.13 35.83
C SER A 116 -5.94 -5.17 34.35
N THR A 117 -4.94 -4.39 33.94
CA THR A 117 -4.44 -4.41 32.56
C THR A 117 -3.80 -5.77 32.21
N MET A 118 -2.96 -6.32 33.10
CA MET A 118 -2.34 -7.63 32.88
C MET A 118 -3.38 -8.74 32.81
N LEU A 119 -4.33 -8.77 33.76
CA LEU A 119 -5.42 -9.76 33.78
C LEU A 119 -6.32 -9.61 32.55
N GLY A 120 -6.58 -8.38 32.12
CA GLY A 120 -7.30 -8.08 30.88
C GLY A 120 -6.67 -8.79 29.69
N TRP A 121 -5.36 -8.68 29.49
CA TRP A 121 -4.69 -9.37 28.38
C TRP A 121 -4.62 -10.90 28.51
N LEU A 122 -4.78 -11.45 29.72
CA LEU A 122 -4.84 -12.89 29.93
C LEU A 122 -6.24 -13.47 29.65
N TRP A 123 -7.28 -12.64 29.70
CA TRP A 123 -8.69 -13.07 29.51
C TRP A 123 -9.35 -12.52 28.25
N ILE A 124 -8.71 -11.60 27.56
CA ILE A 124 -9.21 -11.01 26.31
C ILE A 124 -9.37 -12.09 25.24
N SER A 125 -10.49 -12.06 24.53
CA SER A 125 -10.74 -12.97 23.40
C SER A 125 -9.88 -12.61 22.18
N GLU A 126 -9.77 -13.53 21.21
CA GLU A 126 -9.08 -13.26 19.94
C GLU A 126 -9.74 -12.11 19.17
N GLU A 127 -11.08 -12.03 19.19
CA GLU A 127 -11.82 -10.92 18.59
C GLU A 127 -11.42 -9.57 19.21
N GLU A 128 -11.35 -9.50 20.54
CA GLU A 128 -10.99 -8.29 21.28
C GLU A 128 -9.50 -7.95 21.18
N LEU A 129 -8.63 -8.95 20.97
CA LEU A 129 -7.24 -8.72 20.56
C LEU A 129 -7.16 -8.11 19.16
N GLY A 130 -8.22 -8.24 18.36
CA GLY A 130 -8.35 -7.66 17.05
C GLY A 130 -8.17 -8.66 15.92
N PHE A 131 -8.29 -9.97 16.16
CA PHE A 131 -8.48 -10.92 15.08
C PHE A 131 -9.89 -10.77 14.47
N ASP A 132 -10.01 -11.09 13.19
CA ASP A 132 -11.28 -11.10 12.47
C ASP A 132 -12.03 -12.41 12.76
N PRO A 133 -13.14 -12.38 13.53
CA PRO A 133 -13.89 -13.58 13.85
C PRO A 133 -14.66 -14.18 12.66
N THR A 134 -14.74 -13.46 11.53
CA THR A 134 -15.38 -13.98 10.30
C THR A 134 -14.47 -14.92 9.51
N ILE A 135 -13.18 -14.97 9.83
CA ILE A 135 -12.23 -15.96 9.32
C ILE A 135 -12.00 -16.99 10.42
N ILE A 136 -12.62 -18.16 10.26
CA ILE A 136 -12.64 -19.21 11.27
C ILE A 136 -11.47 -20.16 11.01
N GLU A 137 -10.71 -20.48 12.06
CA GLU A 137 -9.61 -21.43 12.01
C GLU A 137 -9.98 -22.71 12.79
N ASP A 138 -10.64 -23.65 12.11
CA ASP A 138 -10.96 -24.98 12.63
C ASP A 138 -10.69 -26.03 11.54
N ARG A 139 -9.66 -26.86 11.76
CA ARG A 139 -9.11 -27.81 10.76
C ARG A 139 -8.70 -27.14 9.43
N GLY A 140 -8.38 -25.85 9.49
CA GLY A 140 -8.04 -24.98 8.36
C GLY A 140 -8.78 -23.64 8.43
N LYS A 141 -8.21 -22.61 7.80
CA LYS A 141 -8.85 -21.29 7.72
C LYS A 141 -9.99 -21.30 6.70
N HIS A 142 -11.15 -20.77 7.06
CA HIS A 142 -12.30 -20.68 6.17
C HIS A 142 -13.20 -19.48 6.47
N ILE A 143 -14.03 -19.13 5.49
CA ILE A 143 -15.06 -18.09 5.58
C ILE A 143 -16.42 -18.67 5.24
N SER A 144 -17.48 -18.02 5.75
CA SER A 144 -18.86 -18.30 5.34
C SER A 144 -19.30 -17.27 4.31
N ILE A 145 -19.83 -17.72 3.18
CA ILE A 145 -20.25 -16.86 2.07
C ILE A 145 -21.76 -17.00 1.92
N SER A 146 -22.52 -15.93 2.13
CA SER A 146 -23.97 -15.96 2.03
C SER A 146 -24.44 -15.42 0.68
N ARG A 147 -24.85 -16.32 -0.22
CA ARG A 147 -25.25 -15.96 -1.60
C ARG A 147 -26.56 -16.66 -1.97
N ASN A 148 -27.48 -15.91 -2.59
CA ASN A 148 -28.76 -16.43 -3.09
C ASN A 148 -29.58 -17.20 -2.03
N GLY A 149 -29.53 -16.79 -0.76
CA GLY A 149 -30.22 -17.48 0.34
C GLY A 149 -29.56 -18.77 0.82
N HIS A 150 -28.38 -19.12 0.30
CA HIS A 150 -27.57 -20.25 0.74
C HIS A 150 -26.27 -19.79 1.36
N THR A 151 -25.75 -20.56 2.32
CA THR A 151 -24.43 -20.32 2.91
C THR A 151 -23.46 -21.38 2.40
N GLU A 152 -22.41 -20.92 1.73
CA GLU A 152 -21.32 -21.72 1.20
C GLU A 152 -20.08 -21.56 2.09
N ARG A 153 -19.26 -22.62 2.21
CA ARG A 153 -18.00 -22.57 2.97
C ARG A 153 -16.83 -22.44 2.00
N GLY A 154 -16.10 -21.34 2.11
CA GLY A 154 -14.87 -21.08 1.36
C GLY A 154 -13.64 -21.39 2.19
N MET A 155 -12.86 -22.41 1.82
CA MET A 155 -11.59 -22.73 2.46
C MET A 155 -10.50 -21.78 1.94
N LEU A 156 -9.64 -21.28 2.83
CA LEU A 156 -8.49 -20.44 2.49
C LEU A 156 -7.23 -21.31 2.46
N GLU A 157 -6.66 -21.51 1.26
CA GLU A 157 -5.47 -22.34 1.04
C GLU A 157 -4.19 -21.60 1.47
N GLY A 158 -4.12 -20.29 1.21
CA GLY A 158 -2.96 -19.49 1.58
C GLY A 158 -3.02 -18.03 1.14
N VAL A 159 -2.17 -17.20 1.75
CA VAL A 159 -2.02 -15.78 1.42
C VAL A 159 -1.24 -15.63 0.12
N ILE A 160 -1.83 -14.98 -0.88
CA ILE A 160 -1.17 -14.67 -2.16
C ILE A 160 -0.66 -13.22 -2.22
N LYS A 161 -1.25 -12.32 -1.44
CA LYS A 161 -0.81 -10.91 -1.35
C LYS A 161 -1.06 -10.38 0.05
N ARG A 162 -0.08 -9.67 0.61
CA ARG A 162 -0.26 -8.92 1.85
C ARG A 162 0.50 -7.61 1.84
N GLN A 163 -0.22 -6.51 1.98
CA GLN A 163 0.39 -5.20 2.09
C GLN A 163 0.93 -4.97 3.51
N ARG A 164 2.25 -4.82 3.64
CA ARG A 164 2.94 -4.50 4.91
C ARG A 164 2.78 -3.04 5.32
N SER A 165 1.56 -2.62 5.64
CA SER A 165 1.24 -1.25 6.09
C SER A 165 0.46 -1.24 7.39
N LEU A 166 0.83 -0.34 8.31
CA LEU A 166 0.09 -0.10 9.55
C LEU A 166 -1.29 0.52 9.24
N ALA A 167 -1.25 1.70 8.59
CA ALA A 167 -2.43 2.47 8.21
C ALA A 167 -2.64 2.47 6.69
N GLY A 168 -3.87 2.68 6.25
CA GLY A 168 -4.27 2.61 4.84
C GLY A 168 -5.15 1.40 4.54
N ARG A 169 -5.18 0.96 3.27
CA ARG A 169 -6.01 -0.15 2.81
C ARG A 169 -5.64 -1.51 3.39
N ALA A 170 -4.35 -1.71 3.70
CA ALA A 170 -3.85 -2.98 4.24
C ALA A 170 -4.36 -4.24 3.49
N THR A 171 -4.42 -4.15 2.16
CA THR A 171 -4.99 -5.18 1.31
C THR A 171 -4.35 -6.54 1.56
N THR A 172 -5.19 -7.54 1.79
CA THR A 172 -4.80 -8.94 1.95
C THR A 172 -5.61 -9.78 1.00
N CYS A 173 -4.94 -10.65 0.25
CA CYS A 173 -5.59 -11.57 -0.65
C CYS A 173 -5.20 -13.01 -0.31
N TRP A 174 -6.21 -13.88 -0.27
CA TRP A 174 -6.04 -15.31 -0.12
C TRP A 174 -6.53 -16.03 -1.37
N LYS A 175 -5.83 -17.10 -1.75
CA LYS A 175 -6.36 -18.11 -2.65
C LYS A 175 -7.17 -19.10 -1.82
N GLY A 176 -8.32 -19.50 -2.34
CA GLY A 176 -9.20 -20.45 -1.68
C GLY A 176 -9.97 -21.32 -2.65
N PHE A 177 -10.79 -22.22 -2.11
CA PHE A 177 -11.68 -23.09 -2.88
C PHE A 177 -12.97 -23.38 -2.10
N LEU A 178 -14.05 -23.70 -2.81
CA LEU A 178 -15.33 -24.02 -2.19
C LEU A 178 -15.36 -25.49 -1.77
N HIS A 179 -15.66 -25.76 -0.50
CA HIS A 179 -15.59 -27.12 0.09
C HIS A 179 -16.54 -28.13 -0.60
N ASN A 180 -17.65 -27.66 -1.19
CA ASN A 180 -18.72 -28.53 -1.71
C ASN A 180 -18.90 -28.45 -3.24
N ALA A 181 -18.14 -27.62 -3.95
CA ALA A 181 -18.32 -27.38 -5.38
C ALA A 181 -16.99 -27.59 -6.12
N SER A 182 -16.75 -28.83 -6.60
CA SER A 182 -15.79 -29.17 -7.66
C SER A 182 -14.41 -28.48 -7.58
N GLU A 183 -13.85 -28.32 -6.38
CA GLU A 183 -12.57 -27.60 -6.12
C GLU A 183 -12.45 -26.27 -6.89
N ARG A 184 -13.58 -25.55 -7.07
CA ARG A 184 -13.55 -24.27 -7.78
C ARG A 184 -12.74 -23.29 -6.96
N THR A 185 -11.63 -22.83 -7.53
CA THR A 185 -10.76 -21.86 -6.88
C THR A 185 -11.35 -20.45 -6.94
N PHE A 186 -11.01 -19.62 -5.96
CA PHE A 186 -11.37 -18.20 -5.90
C PHE A 186 -10.26 -17.40 -5.21
N VAL A 187 -10.36 -16.07 -5.32
CA VAL A 187 -9.56 -15.12 -4.55
C VAL A 187 -10.47 -14.36 -3.58
N VAL A 188 -10.11 -14.32 -2.30
CA VAL A 188 -10.70 -13.43 -1.30
C VAL A 188 -9.78 -12.24 -1.13
N LYS A 189 -10.31 -11.02 -1.25
CA LYS A 189 -9.60 -9.76 -1.05
C LYS A 189 -10.28 -9.01 0.10
N ASP A 190 -9.56 -8.84 1.20
CA ASP A 190 -9.92 -7.94 2.29
C ASP A 190 -9.15 -6.64 2.19
N SER A 191 -9.83 -5.54 2.50
CA SER A 191 -9.40 -4.18 2.20
C SER A 191 -10.00 -3.21 3.22
N TRP A 192 -9.31 -2.12 3.55
CA TRP A 192 -9.85 -1.05 4.41
C TRP A 192 -10.06 0.23 3.61
N GLU A 193 -11.32 0.53 3.33
CA GLU A 193 -11.70 1.52 2.32
C GLU A 193 -12.37 2.73 2.94
N TYR A 194 -12.25 3.88 2.29
CA TYR A 194 -12.97 5.06 2.75
C TYR A 194 -14.46 4.86 2.50
N GLU A 195 -15.27 5.17 3.51
CA GLU A 195 -16.74 5.04 3.48
C GLU A 195 -17.38 5.83 2.32
N GLU A 196 -16.73 6.90 1.84
CA GLU A 196 -17.26 7.72 0.75
C GLU A 196 -17.04 7.14 -0.66
N ARG A 197 -16.32 6.02 -0.79
CA ARG A 197 -16.00 5.44 -2.11
C ARG A 197 -17.08 4.47 -2.56
N LEU A 198 -17.26 4.41 -3.89
CA LEU A 198 -18.01 3.32 -4.51
C LEU A 198 -17.33 2.00 -4.18
N GLU A 199 -18.14 1.02 -3.78
CA GLU A 199 -17.64 -0.31 -3.45
C GLU A 199 -17.08 -0.99 -4.72
N GLU A 200 -15.83 -1.42 -4.67
CA GLU A 200 -15.19 -2.16 -5.76
C GLU A 200 -16.03 -3.37 -6.18
N GLY A 201 -16.59 -4.08 -5.20
CA GLY A 201 -17.41 -5.26 -5.43
C GLY A 201 -18.68 -4.99 -6.25
N LEU A 202 -19.27 -3.79 -6.14
CA LEU A 202 -20.41 -3.39 -6.97
C LEU A 202 -19.98 -3.16 -8.41
N LEU A 203 -18.87 -2.43 -8.63
CA LEU A 203 -18.34 -2.19 -9.98
C LEU A 203 -17.95 -3.50 -10.68
N LEU A 204 -17.33 -4.43 -9.95
CA LEU A 204 -16.94 -5.72 -10.51
C LEU A 204 -18.17 -6.59 -10.84
N LYS A 205 -19.20 -6.55 -9.99
CA LYS A 205 -20.47 -7.23 -10.23
C LYS A 205 -21.13 -6.70 -11.52
N GLU A 206 -21.26 -5.39 -11.65
CA GLU A 206 -21.84 -4.76 -12.84
C GLU A 206 -21.03 -5.08 -14.11
N ALA A 207 -19.70 -5.03 -14.04
CA ALA A 207 -18.84 -5.41 -15.17
C ALA A 207 -19.06 -6.88 -15.58
N THR A 208 -19.16 -7.78 -14.60
CA THR A 208 -19.39 -9.21 -14.84
C THR A 208 -20.78 -9.45 -15.47
N GLU A 209 -21.82 -8.80 -14.95
CA GLU A 209 -23.19 -8.88 -15.48
C GLU A 209 -23.32 -8.27 -16.88
N ALA A 210 -22.53 -7.23 -17.19
CA ALA A 210 -22.42 -6.65 -18.53
C ALA A 210 -21.63 -7.51 -19.53
N GLY A 211 -21.05 -8.64 -19.09
CA GLY A 211 -20.28 -9.54 -19.96
C GLY A 211 -18.91 -8.99 -20.36
N VAL A 212 -18.31 -8.13 -19.51
CA VAL A 212 -16.95 -7.62 -19.73
C VAL A 212 -15.96 -8.78 -19.81
N LYS A 213 -15.10 -8.75 -20.83
CA LYS A 213 -14.09 -9.78 -21.09
C LYS A 213 -12.76 -9.39 -20.45
N ASN A 214 -11.89 -10.37 -20.20
CA ASN A 214 -10.51 -10.15 -19.71
C ASN A 214 -10.41 -9.27 -18.45
N VAL A 215 -11.37 -9.40 -17.54
CA VAL A 215 -11.38 -8.83 -16.19
C VAL A 215 -11.77 -9.95 -15.24
N ALA A 216 -11.22 -9.97 -14.03
CA ALA A 216 -11.61 -10.95 -13.03
C ALA A 216 -13.12 -10.93 -12.79
N ARG A 217 -13.73 -12.12 -12.77
CA ARG A 217 -15.17 -12.26 -12.60
C ARG A 217 -15.55 -12.16 -11.14
N TYR A 218 -16.65 -11.44 -10.93
CA TYR A 218 -17.30 -11.31 -9.64
C TYR A 218 -17.88 -12.65 -9.18
N TYR A 219 -17.67 -12.97 -7.90
CA TYR A 219 -18.37 -14.09 -7.23
C TYR A 219 -19.32 -13.60 -6.13
N HIS A 220 -18.80 -12.77 -5.23
CA HIS A 220 -19.53 -12.20 -4.10
C HIS A 220 -18.79 -10.98 -3.52
N HIS A 221 -19.49 -10.07 -2.85
CA HIS A 221 -18.88 -9.05 -2.01
C HIS A 221 -19.79 -8.78 -0.82
N GLU A 222 -19.18 -8.37 0.29
CA GLU A 222 -19.88 -7.99 1.50
C GLU A 222 -19.08 -6.95 2.28
N THR A 223 -19.76 -6.20 3.14
CA THR A 223 -19.09 -5.48 4.22
C THR A 223 -18.99 -6.40 5.43
N VAL A 224 -17.82 -6.52 6.04
CA VAL A 224 -17.61 -7.39 7.19
C VAL A 224 -18.33 -6.83 8.43
N PHE A 225 -19.00 -7.71 9.17
CA PHE A 225 -19.64 -7.37 10.46
C PHE A 225 -18.96 -8.14 11.58
N VAL A 226 -18.62 -7.44 12.67
CA VAL A 226 -18.01 -8.00 13.88
C VAL A 226 -18.83 -7.58 15.09
N GLY A 227 -19.24 -8.55 15.92
CA GLY A 227 -20.12 -8.30 17.06
C GLY A 227 -21.46 -7.66 16.68
N GLY A 228 -22.02 -8.04 15.51
CA GLY A 228 -23.28 -7.49 14.99
C GLY A 228 -23.19 -6.06 14.43
N ASN A 229 -22.01 -5.45 14.41
CA ASN A 229 -21.80 -4.08 13.93
C ASN A 229 -20.88 -4.09 12.70
N MET A 230 -21.11 -3.15 11.78
CA MET A 230 -20.24 -2.93 10.63
C MET A 230 -18.79 -2.73 11.10
N ASP A 231 -17.85 -3.50 10.54
CA ASP A 231 -16.45 -3.42 10.91
C ASP A 231 -15.81 -2.16 10.29
N ASN A 232 -15.78 -1.11 11.08
CA ASN A 232 -15.17 0.17 10.72
C ASN A 232 -14.29 0.70 11.85
N VAL A 233 -13.32 1.54 11.52
CA VAL A 233 -12.29 1.95 12.49
C VAL A 233 -12.86 2.82 13.61
N LEU A 234 -13.75 3.76 13.30
CA LEU A 234 -14.21 4.74 14.30
C LEU A 234 -15.23 4.17 15.29
N ALA A 235 -16.18 3.35 14.84
CA ALA A 235 -17.23 2.81 15.68
C ALA A 235 -16.90 1.42 16.25
N ASN A 236 -16.36 0.50 15.43
CA ASN A 236 -16.17 -0.90 15.84
C ASN A 236 -14.78 -1.14 16.45
N VAL A 237 -13.71 -0.70 15.78
CA VAL A 237 -12.33 -0.89 16.31
C VAL A 237 -12.12 -0.04 17.55
N ARG A 238 -12.40 1.27 17.47
CA ARG A 238 -12.19 2.20 18.61
C ARG A 238 -13.25 2.13 19.69
N LYS A 239 -14.43 1.53 19.45
CA LYS A 239 -15.56 1.42 20.41
C LYS A 239 -15.85 2.71 21.20
N GLY A 240 -15.82 3.89 20.55
CA GLY A 240 -16.10 5.17 21.19
C GLY A 240 -14.91 5.85 21.90
N MET A 241 -13.67 5.35 21.76
CA MET A 241 -12.47 6.06 22.23
C MET A 241 -12.35 7.43 21.55
N ASN A 242 -12.43 8.49 22.36
CA ASN A 242 -12.36 9.87 21.90
C ASN A 242 -10.89 10.35 21.80
N ASP A 243 -10.53 10.96 20.66
CA ASP A 243 -9.20 11.52 20.39
C ASP A 243 -8.87 12.75 21.29
N GLN A 244 -9.81 13.23 22.11
CA GLN A 244 -9.66 14.46 22.92
C GLN A 244 -8.81 14.31 24.19
N LEU A 245 -8.83 13.14 24.85
CA LEU A 245 -8.14 12.92 26.14
C LEU A 245 -6.88 12.04 25.99
N GLY A 246 -6.82 11.19 24.97
CA GLY A 246 -5.70 10.32 24.66
C GLY A 246 -4.57 11.00 23.89
N ARG A 247 -3.45 10.30 23.69
CA ARG A 247 -2.38 10.76 22.81
C ARG A 247 -2.64 10.31 21.38
N ASN A 248 -2.72 11.26 20.46
CA ASN A 248 -2.75 10.98 19.02
C ASN A 248 -1.51 11.62 18.36
N PRO A 249 -0.39 10.89 18.24
CA PRO A 249 0.86 11.46 17.71
C PRO A 249 0.78 11.94 16.26
N LEU A 250 -0.28 11.56 15.53
CA LEU A 250 -0.52 11.95 14.14
C LEU A 250 -1.40 13.20 14.00
N GLN A 251 -1.96 13.75 15.10
CA GLN A 251 -2.52 15.09 15.08
C GLN A 251 -1.38 16.11 14.99
N ARG A 252 -1.25 16.78 13.83
CA ARG A 252 -0.51 18.04 13.79
C ARG A 252 -1.23 18.99 14.75
N ARG A 253 -0.58 19.37 15.86
CA ARG A 253 -0.97 20.58 16.58
C ARG A 253 -0.95 21.70 15.55
N ALA A 254 -2.10 22.33 15.30
CA ALA A 254 -2.13 23.60 14.61
C ALA A 254 -1.15 24.50 15.36
N ALA A 255 -0.13 25.00 14.66
CA ALA A 255 0.71 26.04 15.22
C ALA A 255 -0.24 27.15 15.66
N HIS A 256 -0.25 27.45 16.96
CA HIS A 256 -0.96 28.60 17.48
C HIS A 256 -0.43 29.81 16.72
N SER A 257 -1.20 30.31 15.75
CA SER A 257 -0.97 31.63 15.19
C SER A 257 -1.29 32.60 16.31
N VAL A 258 -0.25 32.97 17.06
CA VAL A 258 -0.31 34.11 17.96
C VAL A 258 -0.69 35.29 17.09
N SER A 259 -1.92 35.76 17.26
CA SER A 259 -2.42 36.98 16.64
C SER A 259 -1.60 38.14 17.16
N ALA A 260 -0.51 38.47 16.47
CA ALA A 260 0.18 39.74 16.65
C ALA A 260 -0.73 40.83 16.07
N MET A 261 -1.50 41.47 16.95
CA MET A 261 -2.29 42.63 16.60
C MET A 261 -1.36 43.73 16.07
N HIS A 262 -1.72 44.25 14.91
CA HIS A 262 -1.13 45.45 14.34
C HIS A 262 -1.29 46.63 15.30
N SER A 263 -0.20 47.33 15.55
CA SER A 263 -0.23 48.75 15.96
C SER A 263 0.88 49.46 15.19
N ALA A 264 0.46 50.41 14.38
CA ALA A 264 1.31 51.25 13.54
C ALA A 264 1.88 52.44 14.34
N THR A 265 2.81 53.15 13.67
CA THR A 265 3.48 54.43 14.02
C THR A 265 4.56 54.39 15.12
N SER A 266 5.75 54.98 14.99
CA SER A 266 6.38 55.82 13.96
C SER A 266 7.87 56.09 14.29
N THR A 267 8.64 56.48 13.25
CA THR A 267 9.83 57.37 13.24
C THR A 267 11.23 56.92 13.75
N ALA A 268 12.13 56.83 12.75
CA ALA A 268 13.38 57.60 12.58
C ALA A 268 14.76 57.04 13.02
N SER A 269 15.62 56.93 11.98
CA SER A 269 17.01 57.45 11.86
C SER A 269 18.24 56.54 12.09
N GLY A 270 19.19 56.69 11.14
CA GLY A 270 20.66 56.53 11.32
C GLY A 270 21.22 55.14 10.96
N ALA A 271 21.84 54.88 9.80
CA ALA A 271 23.12 55.37 9.24
C ALA A 271 24.30 54.38 9.42
N ARG A 272 24.84 53.96 8.25
CA ARG A 272 26.26 53.81 7.86
C ARG A 272 27.13 52.63 8.36
N GLY A 273 27.79 52.02 7.34
CA GLY A 273 29.20 51.58 7.32
C GLY A 273 29.43 50.17 7.88
N GLY A 274 30.32 49.32 7.34
CA GLY A 274 31.36 49.47 6.34
C GLY A 274 32.13 48.14 6.24
N LYS A 275 32.85 47.98 5.14
CA LYS A 275 33.66 46.81 4.73
C LYS A 275 34.73 46.41 5.75
N GLY A 276 35.07 45.12 5.79
CA GLY A 276 36.31 44.62 6.38
C GLY A 276 36.61 43.18 5.97
N ARG A 277 37.67 43.00 5.18
CA ARG A 277 38.16 41.74 4.57
C ARG A 277 39.43 41.29 5.31
N SER A 278 39.78 40.00 5.19
CA SER A 278 41.13 39.38 5.41
C SER A 278 41.43 38.86 6.83
N ARG A 279 42.27 37.84 7.07
CA ARG A 279 42.74 36.60 6.41
C ARG A 279 43.77 36.03 7.42
N SER A 280 43.80 34.71 7.64
CA SER A 280 44.97 33.90 8.09
C SER A 280 45.43 34.13 9.55
N MET A 281 45.86 33.17 10.40
CA MET A 281 46.62 31.93 10.18
C MET A 281 46.47 30.97 11.40
N ASN A 282 46.68 29.68 11.14
CA ASN A 282 46.67 28.53 12.05
C ASN A 282 47.63 28.61 13.26
N ARG A 283 47.23 27.99 14.38
CA ARG A 283 48.09 27.05 15.13
C ARG A 283 47.29 26.04 15.96
N SER A 284 47.73 24.80 15.83
CA SER A 284 47.21 23.52 16.34
C SER A 284 47.24 23.38 17.86
N LEU A 285 46.27 22.66 18.42
CA LEU A 285 46.47 21.59 19.39
C LEU A 285 45.20 20.73 19.51
N ALA A 286 45.42 19.41 19.56
CA ALA A 286 44.44 18.36 19.37
C ALA A 286 43.45 18.21 20.53
N GLN A 287 42.18 17.98 20.22
CA GLN A 287 41.31 17.12 21.01
C GLN A 287 40.08 16.65 20.20
N LYS A 288 39.92 15.33 20.11
CA LYS A 288 38.78 14.61 19.55
C LYS A 288 37.47 15.15 20.13
N ARG A 289 36.52 15.58 19.29
CA ARG A 289 35.09 15.66 19.65
C ARG A 289 34.22 14.99 18.60
N SER A 290 33.39 14.11 19.14
CA SER A 290 32.30 13.35 18.56
C SER A 290 31.37 14.22 17.73
N SER A 291 31.15 13.87 16.46
CA SER A 291 30.09 14.43 15.63
C SER A 291 28.90 13.48 15.65
N SER A 292 27.84 13.84 16.36
CA SER A 292 26.52 13.23 16.18
C SER A 292 25.44 14.21 16.62
N ASP A 293 25.23 15.24 15.80
CA ASP A 293 23.97 15.99 15.76
C ASP A 293 23.64 16.22 14.29
N ILE A 294 22.96 15.26 13.70
CA ILE A 294 22.17 15.49 12.49
C ILE A 294 20.75 15.08 12.83
N GLN A 295 20.03 16.06 13.35
CA GLN A 295 18.57 16.13 13.37
C GLN A 295 18.08 16.25 11.91
N ALA A 296 18.22 15.19 11.13
CA ALA A 296 17.58 15.08 9.82
C ALA A 296 16.16 14.58 10.05
N SER A 297 15.20 15.51 9.92
CA SER A 297 13.79 15.19 9.78
C SER A 297 13.64 14.42 8.47
N MET A 298 13.47 13.11 8.54
CA MET A 298 13.17 12.28 7.37
C MET A 298 11.78 12.66 6.83
N PRO A 299 11.62 12.89 5.53
CA PRO A 299 10.29 13.05 4.96
C PRO A 299 9.53 11.72 5.09
N PRO A 300 8.20 11.76 5.29
CA PRO A 300 7.40 10.54 5.34
C PRO A 300 7.56 9.75 4.03
N PRO A 301 7.37 8.41 4.04
CA PRO A 301 7.24 7.67 2.80
C PRO A 301 6.01 8.20 2.06
N GLU A 302 6.24 9.05 1.06
CA GLU A 302 5.20 9.57 0.18
C GLU A 302 4.67 8.43 -0.69
N ARG A 303 3.67 7.70 -0.19
CA ARG A 303 2.52 7.41 -1.06
C ARG A 303 1.72 8.70 -1.09
N SER A 304 1.87 9.47 -2.17
CA SER A 304 1.11 10.70 -2.40
C SER A 304 -0.38 10.34 -2.51
N CYS A 305 -1.10 10.30 -1.39
CA CYS A 305 -2.50 10.66 -1.39
C CYS A 305 -2.50 12.18 -1.52
N SER A 306 -2.68 12.69 -2.74
CA SER A 306 -2.80 14.13 -2.98
C SER A 306 -3.93 14.67 -2.10
N ASN A 307 -3.60 15.66 -1.26
CA ASN A 307 -4.56 16.46 -0.53
C ASN A 307 -5.53 17.08 -1.54
N SER A 308 -6.83 16.86 -1.37
CA SER A 308 -7.84 17.52 -2.21
C SER A 308 -7.76 19.03 -2.06
N PRO A 309 -7.97 19.82 -3.13
CA PRO A 309 -8.30 21.24 -3.01
C PRO A 309 -9.81 21.41 -2.74
N VAL A 310 -10.39 20.64 -1.82
CA VAL A 310 -11.69 20.96 -1.24
C VAL A 310 -11.39 21.51 0.15
N LYS A 311 -11.50 22.83 0.30
CA LYS A 311 -11.60 23.49 1.61
C LYS A 311 -12.93 23.10 2.27
N GLN A 312 -13.11 21.84 2.64
CA GLN A 312 -14.15 21.38 3.54
C GLN A 312 -13.52 20.50 4.61
N ASP A 313 -13.53 21.06 5.81
CA ASP A 313 -13.32 20.44 7.12
C ASP A 313 -12.05 19.57 7.30
N LEU A 314 -10.93 20.25 7.58
CA LEU A 314 -9.65 19.65 8.01
C LEU A 314 -9.75 18.84 9.34
N GLN A 315 -10.92 18.78 9.96
CA GLN A 315 -11.15 18.20 11.29
C GLN A 315 -11.74 16.77 11.27
N ARG A 316 -12.36 16.31 10.18
CA ARG A 316 -12.97 14.96 10.15
C ARG A 316 -12.04 13.97 9.44
N ARG A 317 -11.33 13.14 10.21
CA ARG A 317 -10.63 11.99 9.63
C ARG A 317 -11.64 11.12 8.89
N ARG A 318 -11.43 10.91 7.59
CA ARG A 318 -12.24 9.99 6.78
C ARG A 318 -12.23 8.61 7.41
N ASN A 319 -13.41 8.06 7.69
CA ASN A 319 -13.56 6.73 8.29
C ASN A 319 -13.10 5.64 7.31
N ARG A 320 -12.75 4.46 7.83
CA ARG A 320 -12.50 3.29 7.00
C ARG A 320 -13.39 2.12 7.39
N VAL A 321 -14.02 1.53 6.39
CA VAL A 321 -14.86 0.32 6.46
C VAL A 321 -14.06 -0.88 5.93
N HIS A 322 -14.42 -2.09 6.34
CA HIS A 322 -13.76 -3.34 5.95
C HIS A 322 -14.64 -4.15 4.97
N PRO A 323 -14.56 -3.88 3.66
CA PRO A 323 -15.16 -4.75 2.65
C PRO A 323 -14.33 -6.02 2.39
N ARG A 324 -15.05 -7.08 2.03
CA ARG A 324 -14.53 -8.35 1.52
C ARG A 324 -15.06 -8.57 0.11
N LEU A 325 -14.15 -8.79 -0.84
CA LEU A 325 -14.46 -9.10 -2.23
C LEU A 325 -14.00 -10.53 -2.56
N ILE A 326 -14.86 -11.30 -3.22
CA ILE A 326 -14.57 -12.65 -3.68
C ILE A 326 -14.66 -12.69 -5.21
N MET A 327 -13.58 -13.14 -5.85
CA MET A 327 -13.42 -13.20 -7.30
C MET A 327 -13.21 -14.64 -7.75
N GLU A 328 -13.74 -15.01 -8.92
CA GLU A 328 -13.67 -16.37 -9.45
C GLU A 328 -12.32 -16.72 -10.06
N ASP A 329 -11.60 -15.73 -10.59
CA ASP A 329 -10.40 -15.96 -11.40
C ASP A 329 -9.12 -15.80 -10.56
N VAL A 330 -8.26 -16.83 -10.63
CA VAL A 330 -6.93 -16.86 -10.02
C VAL A 330 -5.89 -16.72 -11.12
N GLY A 331 -4.91 -15.83 -10.93
CA GLY A 331 -3.85 -15.58 -11.91
C GLY A 331 -2.48 -15.40 -11.27
N LYS A 332 -1.47 -15.32 -12.14
CA LYS A 332 -0.06 -15.05 -11.80
C LYS A 332 0.31 -13.62 -12.16
N ASN A 333 1.27 -13.03 -11.45
CA ASN A 333 1.82 -11.71 -11.82
C ASN A 333 2.68 -11.81 -13.08
N LEU A 334 2.84 -10.69 -13.80
CA LEU A 334 3.74 -10.59 -14.96
C LEU A 334 5.20 -10.95 -14.65
N TYR A 335 5.65 -10.82 -13.40
CA TYR A 335 6.99 -11.23 -12.99
C TYR A 335 7.17 -12.75 -12.88
N GLU A 336 6.07 -13.49 -12.81
CA GLU A 336 6.06 -14.96 -12.71
C GLU A 336 5.89 -15.61 -14.09
N ALA A 337 5.86 -14.80 -15.16
CA ALA A 337 5.82 -15.26 -16.54
C ALA A 337 6.90 -16.30 -16.81
N SER A 338 6.52 -17.43 -17.42
CA SER A 338 7.46 -18.48 -17.78
C SER A 338 8.40 -18.05 -18.92
N ALA A 339 7.88 -17.30 -19.88
CA ALA A 339 8.62 -16.77 -21.03
C ALA A 339 8.36 -15.28 -21.28
N PRO A 340 9.26 -14.57 -22.00
CA PRO A 340 9.05 -13.18 -22.39
C PRO A 340 7.76 -12.96 -23.21
N LEU A 341 7.37 -13.94 -24.03
CA LEU A 341 6.11 -13.91 -24.78
C LEU A 341 4.90 -13.87 -23.83
N SER A 342 4.95 -14.55 -22.67
CA SER A 342 3.86 -14.55 -21.69
C SER A 342 3.62 -13.13 -21.15
N ILE A 343 4.65 -12.29 -21.03
CA ILE A 343 4.49 -10.88 -20.65
C ILE A 343 3.62 -10.14 -21.69
N LEU A 344 3.84 -10.41 -22.98
CA LEU A 344 3.03 -9.84 -24.06
C LEU A 344 1.60 -10.35 -24.04
N ILE A 345 1.38 -11.66 -23.78
CA ILE A 345 0.04 -12.25 -23.61
C ILE A 345 -0.73 -11.53 -22.49
N GLY A 346 -0.07 -11.29 -21.35
CA GLY A 346 -0.67 -10.58 -20.23
C GLY A 346 -1.08 -9.16 -20.58
N LEU A 347 -0.23 -8.42 -21.29
CA LEU A 347 -0.53 -7.06 -21.76
C LEU A 347 -1.66 -7.03 -22.78
N ILE A 348 -1.67 -7.97 -23.73
CA ILE A 348 -2.73 -8.11 -24.73
C ILE A 348 -4.07 -8.37 -24.03
N GLY A 349 -4.12 -9.32 -23.10
CA GLY A 349 -5.30 -9.59 -22.28
C GLY A 349 -5.73 -8.37 -21.46
N GLY A 350 -4.78 -7.67 -20.84
CA GLY A 350 -5.04 -6.44 -20.11
C GLY A 350 -5.64 -5.32 -20.98
N ILE A 351 -5.14 -5.11 -22.19
CA ILE A 351 -5.67 -4.10 -23.13
C ILE A 351 -7.08 -4.48 -23.58
N LYS A 352 -7.34 -5.75 -23.91
CA LYS A 352 -8.70 -6.25 -24.21
C LYS A 352 -9.66 -6.01 -23.05
N GLY A 353 -9.21 -6.29 -21.82
CA GLY A 353 -10.01 -6.08 -20.62
C GLY A 353 -10.30 -4.61 -20.36
N HIS A 354 -9.31 -3.75 -20.58
CA HIS A 354 -9.48 -2.30 -20.47
C HIS A 354 -10.46 -1.75 -21.51
N GLU A 355 -10.38 -2.21 -22.76
CA GLU A 355 -11.31 -1.83 -23.82
C GLU A 355 -12.73 -2.30 -23.52
N SER A 356 -12.89 -3.54 -23.04
CA SER A 356 -14.19 -4.11 -22.68
C SER A 356 -14.82 -3.38 -21.48
N LEU A 357 -14.04 -2.96 -20.49
CA LEU A 357 -14.51 -2.10 -19.40
C LEU A 357 -14.99 -0.75 -19.92
N LEU A 358 -14.22 -0.13 -20.83
CA LEU A 358 -14.57 1.16 -21.40
C LEU A 358 -15.90 1.10 -22.15
N GLN A 359 -16.15 0.03 -22.90
CA GLN A 359 -17.42 -0.23 -23.59
C GLN A 359 -18.60 -0.40 -22.61
N ALA A 360 -18.34 -0.93 -21.41
CA ALA A 360 -19.31 -1.01 -20.32
C ALA A 360 -19.44 0.30 -19.50
N GLY A 361 -18.82 1.40 -19.95
CA GLY A 361 -18.88 2.70 -19.28
C GLY A 361 -18.01 2.82 -18.03
N ILE A 362 -17.04 1.93 -17.84
CA ILE A 362 -16.15 1.88 -16.67
C ILE A 362 -14.71 2.24 -17.09
N LEU A 363 -14.14 3.27 -16.47
CA LEU A 363 -12.74 3.66 -16.66
C LEU A 363 -11.89 3.20 -15.47
N HIS A 364 -10.89 2.33 -15.71
CA HIS A 364 -10.10 1.67 -14.65
C HIS A 364 -9.19 2.60 -13.83
N ARG A 365 -8.50 3.56 -14.46
CA ARG A 365 -7.62 4.57 -13.83
C ARG A 365 -6.36 4.09 -13.06
N ASP A 366 -6.11 2.80 -12.92
CA ASP A 366 -4.92 2.29 -12.21
C ASP A 366 -4.29 1.06 -12.90
N ILE A 367 -3.97 1.21 -14.18
CA ILE A 367 -3.18 0.22 -14.90
C ILE A 367 -1.77 0.19 -14.33
N SER A 368 -1.38 -0.95 -13.78
CA SER A 368 -0.09 -1.16 -13.14
C SER A 368 0.33 -2.63 -13.27
N VAL A 369 1.62 -2.92 -13.04
CA VAL A 369 2.14 -4.29 -13.08
C VAL A 369 1.40 -5.22 -12.11
N GLY A 370 0.91 -4.70 -10.98
CA GLY A 370 0.20 -5.49 -9.97
C GLY A 370 -1.28 -5.71 -10.24
N ASN A 371 -1.82 -5.11 -11.32
CA ASN A 371 -3.24 -5.16 -11.70
C ASN A 371 -3.47 -5.82 -13.07
N ILE A 372 -2.39 -6.26 -13.74
CA ILE A 372 -2.45 -7.07 -14.95
C ILE A 372 -1.98 -8.48 -14.58
N MET A 373 -2.87 -9.44 -14.76
CA MET A 373 -2.66 -10.83 -14.37
C MET A 373 -2.53 -11.71 -15.60
N LEU A 374 -1.72 -12.76 -15.48
CA LEU A 374 -1.71 -13.90 -16.39
C LEU A 374 -2.63 -14.98 -15.87
N THR A 375 -3.34 -15.65 -16.77
CA THR A 375 -3.96 -16.94 -16.47
C THR A 375 -2.91 -17.95 -16.02
N VAL A 376 -3.32 -18.97 -15.27
CA VAL A 376 -2.38 -20.01 -14.79
C VAL A 376 -1.72 -20.75 -15.95
N ALA A 377 -2.46 -20.96 -17.05
CA ALA A 377 -1.99 -21.59 -18.29
C ALA A 377 -1.15 -20.66 -19.17
N GLU A 378 -1.11 -19.35 -18.86
CA GLU A 378 -0.40 -18.32 -19.63
C GLU A 378 -0.85 -18.20 -21.09
N ASP A 379 -2.11 -18.56 -21.38
CA ASP A 379 -2.75 -18.47 -22.70
C ASP A 379 -3.55 -17.17 -22.91
N ASP A 380 -3.92 -16.50 -21.81
CA ASP A 380 -4.52 -15.17 -21.82
C ASP A 380 -4.12 -14.32 -20.59
N GLY A 381 -4.48 -13.04 -20.61
CA GLY A 381 -4.35 -12.11 -19.48
C GLY A 381 -5.66 -11.44 -19.10
N PHE A 382 -5.73 -10.88 -17.89
CA PHE A 382 -6.91 -10.17 -17.41
C PHE A 382 -6.55 -9.06 -16.41
N LEU A 383 -7.45 -8.09 -16.26
CA LEU A 383 -7.32 -7.02 -15.27
C LEU A 383 -8.01 -7.36 -13.94
N ILE A 384 -7.47 -6.78 -12.87
CA ILE A 384 -8.04 -6.80 -11.52
C ILE A 384 -8.01 -5.39 -10.92
N ASP A 385 -8.60 -5.23 -9.74
CA ASP A 385 -8.49 -4.02 -8.90
C ASP A 385 -9.25 -2.79 -9.48
N LEU A 386 -10.58 -2.78 -9.28
CA LEU A 386 -11.46 -1.67 -9.71
C LEU A 386 -11.61 -0.58 -8.62
N ASP A 387 -10.81 -0.64 -7.57
CA ASP A 387 -10.73 0.28 -6.42
C ASP A 387 -10.67 1.79 -6.76
N LEU A 388 -10.12 2.11 -7.93
CA LEU A 388 -9.93 3.49 -8.42
C LEU A 388 -10.74 3.76 -9.68
N ALA A 389 -11.52 2.77 -10.14
CA ALA A 389 -12.32 2.88 -11.33
C ALA A 389 -13.51 3.84 -11.13
N VAL A 390 -14.00 4.39 -12.22
CA VAL A 390 -15.14 5.31 -12.23
C VAL A 390 -16.08 5.02 -13.38
N LYS A 391 -17.38 5.25 -13.18
CA LYS A 391 -18.34 5.31 -14.29
C LYS A 391 -18.16 6.60 -15.07
N ILE A 392 -18.18 6.51 -16.39
CA ILE A 392 -17.96 7.65 -17.30
C ILE A 392 -19.17 8.58 -17.31
N ASP A 393 -20.39 8.03 -17.30
CA ASP A 393 -21.65 8.79 -17.40
C ASP A 393 -22.21 9.29 -16.06
N ARG A 394 -21.34 9.53 -15.08
CA ARG A 394 -21.79 9.89 -13.72
C ARG A 394 -22.27 11.35 -13.65
N GLU A 395 -23.37 11.55 -12.93
CA GLU A 395 -23.95 12.89 -12.65
C GLU A 395 -23.22 13.67 -11.54
N GLY A 396 -22.19 13.10 -10.90
CA GLY A 396 -21.46 13.72 -9.78
C GLY A 396 -19.98 13.35 -9.68
N ALA A 397 -19.23 14.10 -8.86
CA ALA A 397 -17.80 13.84 -8.60
C ALA A 397 -17.61 12.57 -7.76
N SER A 398 -16.75 11.62 -8.16
CA SER A 398 -16.53 10.37 -7.40
C SER A 398 -15.83 10.52 -6.05
N GLY A 399 -15.54 11.73 -5.60
CA GLY A 399 -14.67 11.98 -4.43
C GLY A 399 -13.22 11.46 -4.58
N ALA A 400 -12.88 10.84 -5.72
CA ALA A 400 -11.54 10.37 -6.02
C ALA A 400 -10.67 11.55 -6.50
N PRO A 401 -9.40 11.68 -6.04
CA PRO A 401 -8.50 12.71 -6.53
C PRO A 401 -8.37 12.68 -8.07
N SER A 402 -8.06 13.82 -8.69
CA SER A 402 -7.75 13.87 -10.12
C SER A 402 -6.44 13.13 -10.46
N LYS A 403 -5.47 13.14 -9.53
CA LYS A 403 -4.20 12.40 -9.61
C LYS A 403 -4.29 11.10 -8.81
N THR A 404 -4.72 10.01 -9.44
CA THR A 404 -4.72 8.67 -8.83
C THR A 404 -3.94 7.67 -9.66
N GLY A 405 -3.56 6.57 -9.02
CA GLY A 405 -2.88 5.45 -9.64
C GLY A 405 -1.44 5.28 -9.16
N THR A 406 -0.82 4.20 -9.57
CA THR A 406 0.55 3.89 -9.21
C THR A 406 1.52 4.83 -9.96
N LYS A 407 2.15 5.77 -9.23
CA LYS A 407 2.89 6.92 -9.75
C LYS A 407 3.84 6.62 -10.92
N VAL A 408 4.61 5.53 -10.84
CA VAL A 408 5.57 5.15 -11.90
C VAL A 408 4.90 4.75 -13.21
N PHE A 409 3.64 4.31 -13.19
CA PHE A 409 2.86 3.92 -14.37
C PHE A 409 1.90 5.01 -14.85
N MET A 410 1.69 6.07 -14.07
CA MET A 410 0.84 7.19 -14.48
C MET A 410 1.36 7.82 -15.77
N ALA A 411 0.43 8.14 -16.67
CA ALA A 411 0.72 8.84 -17.91
C ALA A 411 1.27 10.25 -17.69
N ILE A 412 2.02 10.78 -18.65
CA ILE A 412 2.62 12.13 -18.58
C ILE A 412 1.55 13.19 -18.33
N GLY A 413 0.41 13.15 -19.03
CA GLY A 413 -0.70 14.10 -18.85
C GLY A 413 -1.33 14.02 -17.45
N ALA A 414 -1.61 12.80 -16.97
CA ALA A 414 -2.14 12.55 -15.63
C ALA A 414 -1.20 13.05 -14.52
N LEU A 415 0.13 12.93 -14.70
CA LEU A 415 1.12 13.47 -13.76
C LEU A 415 1.10 15.00 -13.69
N TYR A 416 0.87 15.68 -14.83
CA TYR A 416 0.62 17.12 -14.87
C TYR A 416 -0.72 17.53 -14.24
N GLY A 417 -1.63 16.58 -14.00
CA GLY A 417 -2.91 16.82 -13.35
C GLY A 417 -4.08 16.98 -14.32
N GLU A 418 -3.92 16.53 -15.55
CA GLU A 418 -5.04 16.40 -16.48
C GLU A 418 -6.06 15.38 -15.96
N GLU A 419 -7.30 15.53 -16.42
CA GLU A 419 -8.33 14.55 -16.12
C GLU A 419 -7.95 13.18 -16.70
N HIS A 420 -8.13 12.13 -15.90
CA HIS A 420 -7.75 10.79 -16.30
C HIS A 420 -8.69 10.29 -17.40
N THR A 421 -8.13 9.78 -18.50
CA THR A 421 -8.89 9.30 -19.68
C THR A 421 -8.42 7.89 -20.05
N PHE A 422 -9.11 7.24 -20.98
CA PHE A 422 -8.67 5.93 -21.49
C PHE A 422 -7.29 6.01 -22.17
N MET A 423 -6.95 7.13 -22.82
CA MET A 423 -5.61 7.36 -23.40
C MET A 423 -4.51 7.29 -22.34
N HIS A 424 -4.78 7.83 -21.14
CA HIS A 424 -3.83 7.74 -20.04
C HIS A 424 -3.64 6.30 -19.56
N ASN A 425 -4.67 5.45 -19.59
CA ASN A 425 -4.51 4.03 -19.30
C ASN A 425 -3.75 3.28 -20.40
N LEU A 426 -3.95 3.62 -21.68
CA LEU A 426 -3.15 3.08 -22.79
C LEU A 426 -1.66 3.44 -22.66
N GLU A 427 -1.34 4.69 -22.32
CA GLU A 427 0.04 5.09 -22.01
C GLU A 427 0.62 4.31 -20.82
N SER A 428 -0.20 4.02 -19.79
CA SER A 428 0.23 3.21 -18.65
C SER A 428 0.66 1.78 -19.05
N PHE A 429 0.00 1.14 -20.03
CA PHE A 429 0.43 -0.18 -20.53
C PHE A 429 1.85 -0.15 -21.12
N PHE A 430 2.22 0.93 -21.83
CA PHE A 430 3.59 1.12 -22.31
C PHE A 430 4.58 1.19 -21.14
N TRP A 431 4.27 1.98 -20.12
CA TRP A 431 5.13 2.10 -18.93
C TRP A 431 5.22 0.80 -18.12
N VAL A 432 4.16 -0.01 -18.11
CA VAL A 432 4.18 -1.36 -17.52
C VAL A 432 5.18 -2.24 -18.27
N LEU A 433 5.11 -2.33 -19.61
CA LEU A 433 6.04 -3.14 -20.39
C LEU A 433 7.49 -2.66 -20.19
N PHE A 434 7.73 -1.37 -20.32
CA PHE A 434 9.04 -0.76 -20.09
C PHE A 434 9.60 -1.14 -18.71
N TRP A 435 8.80 -0.98 -17.66
CA TRP A 435 9.19 -1.30 -16.30
C TRP A 435 9.45 -2.79 -16.10
N VAL A 436 8.59 -3.68 -16.59
CA VAL A 436 8.78 -5.12 -16.46
C VAL A 436 10.08 -5.54 -17.14
N CYS A 437 10.36 -5.05 -18.35
CA CYS A 437 11.57 -5.40 -19.09
C CYS A 437 12.88 -4.98 -18.40
N ILE A 438 12.84 -3.95 -17.57
CA ILE A 438 14.00 -3.49 -16.78
C ILE A 438 14.17 -4.29 -15.48
N HIS A 439 13.11 -4.89 -14.96
CA HIS A 439 13.11 -5.45 -13.60
C HIS A 439 12.96 -6.96 -13.56
N CYS A 440 12.35 -7.58 -14.58
CA CYS A 440 12.06 -9.01 -14.64
C CYS A 440 13.29 -9.82 -15.07
N THR A 441 13.74 -10.72 -14.21
CA THR A 441 14.92 -11.58 -14.44
C THR A 441 14.55 -13.03 -14.72
N GLY A 442 13.25 -13.31 -14.94
CA GLY A 442 12.67 -14.64 -15.13
C GLY A 442 11.83 -15.10 -13.92
N PRO A 443 11.11 -16.23 -14.05
CA PRO A 443 10.05 -16.66 -13.11
C PRO A 443 10.54 -16.97 -11.68
N HIS A 444 11.83 -17.30 -11.54
CA HIS A 444 12.46 -17.59 -10.24
C HIS A 444 13.52 -16.54 -9.87
N GLY A 445 13.67 -15.50 -10.69
CA GLY A 445 14.66 -14.47 -10.52
C GLY A 445 14.20 -13.40 -9.53
N HIS A 446 15.10 -12.94 -8.67
CA HIS A 446 14.82 -11.74 -7.90
C HIS A 446 14.73 -10.53 -8.83
N ARG A 447 13.74 -9.68 -8.59
CA ARG A 447 13.57 -8.42 -9.31
C ARG A 447 14.87 -7.61 -9.26
N ARG A 448 15.40 -7.23 -10.43
CA ARG A 448 16.60 -6.39 -10.51
C ARG A 448 16.29 -5.00 -9.99
N VAL A 449 17.09 -4.49 -9.06
CA VAL A 449 17.03 -3.09 -8.63
C VAL A 449 17.71 -2.23 -9.69
N SER A 450 17.01 -1.22 -10.19
CA SER A 450 17.51 -0.33 -11.24
C SER A 450 17.50 1.13 -10.79
N ARG A 451 18.23 1.99 -11.51
CA ARG A 451 18.17 3.46 -11.28
C ARG A 451 16.76 4.01 -11.49
N ILE A 452 15.95 3.35 -12.33
CA ILE A 452 14.57 3.75 -12.64
C ILE A 452 13.65 3.56 -11.42
N GLU A 453 14.03 2.78 -10.41
CA GLU A 453 13.31 2.73 -9.14
C GLU A 453 13.23 4.09 -8.43
N SER A 454 14.16 5.01 -8.72
CA SER A 454 14.14 6.39 -8.22
C SER A 454 12.86 7.15 -8.62
N TRP A 455 12.16 6.73 -9.68
CA TRP A 455 10.89 7.32 -10.11
C TRP A 455 9.81 7.23 -9.04
N ASN A 456 9.89 6.23 -8.14
CA ASN A 456 8.98 6.12 -6.99
C ASN A 456 9.11 7.30 -6.02
N PHE A 457 10.23 8.01 -6.02
CA PHE A 457 10.51 9.09 -5.08
C PHE A 457 10.47 10.48 -5.73
N ALA A 458 10.42 10.56 -7.07
CA ALA A 458 10.28 11.82 -7.78
C ALA A 458 8.92 12.48 -7.53
N SER A 459 8.87 13.81 -7.55
CA SER A 459 7.59 14.54 -7.56
C SER A 459 6.81 14.20 -8.84
N THR A 460 5.49 14.42 -8.86
CA THR A 460 4.69 14.13 -10.07
C THR A 460 5.17 14.97 -11.26
N GLU A 461 5.55 16.22 -11.00
CA GLU A 461 6.02 17.14 -12.04
C GLU A 461 7.39 16.70 -12.59
N ASP A 462 8.32 16.33 -11.72
CA ASP A 462 9.65 15.87 -12.14
C ASP A 462 9.55 14.55 -12.90
N LEU A 463 8.70 13.63 -12.44
CA LEU A 463 8.48 12.37 -13.14
C LEU A 463 7.89 12.58 -14.53
N ALA A 464 6.97 13.54 -14.70
CA ALA A 464 6.41 13.88 -16.00
C ALA A 464 7.49 14.42 -16.95
N LYS A 465 8.41 15.26 -16.45
CA LYS A 465 9.55 15.79 -17.22
C LYS A 465 10.51 14.68 -17.62
N ILE A 466 10.84 13.78 -16.69
CA ILE A 466 11.71 12.61 -16.94
C ILE A 466 11.09 11.74 -18.04
N LYS A 467 9.84 11.30 -17.86
CA LYS A 467 9.15 10.45 -18.83
C LYS A 467 9.07 11.08 -20.22
N LYS A 468 8.72 12.37 -20.28
CA LYS A 468 8.69 13.11 -21.54
C LYS A 468 10.05 13.11 -22.23
N GLY A 469 11.13 13.39 -21.50
CA GLY A 469 12.48 13.37 -22.06
C GLY A 469 12.95 11.99 -22.50
N SER A 470 12.54 10.92 -21.80
CA SER A 470 12.90 9.54 -22.13
C SER A 470 12.30 9.06 -23.46
N VAL A 471 11.16 9.62 -23.90
CA VAL A 471 10.47 9.18 -25.14
C VAL A 471 10.54 10.22 -26.26
N ASP A 472 11.29 11.31 -26.11
CA ASP A 472 11.35 12.41 -27.11
C ASP A 472 12.24 12.01 -28.30
N GLU A 473 13.47 11.57 -28.04
CA GLU A 473 14.48 11.22 -29.04
C GLU A 473 14.51 9.70 -29.30
N GLU A 474 14.41 9.26 -30.56
CA GLU A 474 14.29 7.82 -30.93
C GLU A 474 15.59 7.03 -30.72
N ASP A 475 16.71 7.61 -31.09
CA ASP A 475 18.06 7.07 -30.93
C ASP A 475 18.42 6.93 -29.45
N ARG A 476 18.17 7.98 -28.64
CA ARG A 476 18.44 7.94 -27.20
C ARG A 476 17.56 6.90 -26.49
N PHE A 477 16.27 6.83 -26.82
CA PHE A 477 15.38 5.81 -26.27
C PHE A 477 15.86 4.40 -26.64
N SER A 478 16.24 4.20 -27.90
CA SER A 478 16.74 2.91 -28.39
C SER A 478 17.97 2.45 -27.61
N LYS A 479 18.92 3.36 -27.39
CA LYS A 479 20.10 3.09 -26.56
C LYS A 479 19.73 2.79 -25.12
N GLU A 480 18.81 3.55 -24.53
CA GLU A 480 18.37 3.34 -23.14
C GLU A 480 17.75 1.95 -22.94
N VAL A 481 16.86 1.49 -23.84
CA VAL A 481 16.25 0.16 -23.70
C VAL A 481 17.25 -0.97 -23.94
N GLU A 482 18.19 -0.81 -24.88
CA GLU A 482 19.24 -1.81 -25.15
C GLU A 482 20.19 -1.98 -23.97
N GLU A 483 20.58 -0.89 -23.32
CA GLU A 483 21.47 -0.92 -22.15
C GLU A 483 20.75 -1.34 -20.86
N SER A 484 19.47 -0.98 -20.74
CA SER A 484 18.73 -1.08 -19.48
C SER A 484 17.85 -2.30 -19.35
N PHE A 485 17.57 -3.08 -20.40
CA PHE A 485 16.71 -4.27 -20.26
C PHE A 485 17.46 -5.42 -19.59
N THR A 486 16.73 -6.37 -18.99
CA THR A 486 17.34 -7.59 -18.46
C THR A 486 17.66 -8.54 -19.63
N PRO A 487 18.61 -9.48 -19.46
CA PRO A 487 18.85 -10.51 -20.46
C PRO A 487 17.57 -11.29 -20.82
N TYR A 488 16.73 -11.57 -19.81
CA TYR A 488 15.44 -12.25 -19.98
C TYR A 488 14.50 -11.49 -20.92
N CYS A 489 14.41 -10.16 -20.80
CA CYS A 489 13.51 -9.35 -21.63
C CYS A 489 14.16 -8.74 -22.87
N SER A 490 15.40 -9.09 -23.21
CA SER A 490 16.13 -8.52 -24.35
C SER A 490 15.40 -8.74 -25.70
N GLN A 491 14.71 -9.86 -25.85
CA GLN A 491 13.92 -10.19 -27.06
C GLN A 491 12.72 -9.25 -27.26
N LEU A 492 12.29 -8.51 -26.22
CA LEU A 492 11.18 -7.56 -26.28
C LEU A 492 11.60 -6.15 -26.72
N ILE A 493 12.89 -5.92 -26.99
CA ILE A 493 13.42 -4.61 -27.41
C ILE A 493 12.78 -4.11 -28.74
N PRO A 494 12.61 -4.92 -29.79
CA PRO A 494 11.93 -4.46 -31.00
C PRO A 494 10.49 -4.02 -30.72
N CYS A 495 9.76 -4.83 -29.92
CA CYS A 495 8.38 -4.57 -29.53
C CYS A 495 8.20 -3.22 -28.81
N ILE A 496 9.02 -2.92 -27.78
CA ILE A 496 8.91 -1.65 -27.05
C ILE A 496 9.23 -0.43 -27.94
N LYS A 497 10.15 -0.58 -28.91
CA LYS A 497 10.50 0.50 -29.86
C LYS A 497 9.34 0.81 -30.80
N ASP A 498 8.69 -0.21 -31.35
CA ASP A 498 7.51 0.01 -32.20
C ASP A 498 6.30 0.49 -31.39
N LEU A 499 6.14 0.00 -30.16
CA LEU A 499 5.10 0.48 -29.26
C LEU A 499 5.29 1.96 -28.91
N ARG A 500 6.55 2.42 -28.73
CA ARG A 500 6.86 3.85 -28.51
C ARG A 500 6.39 4.72 -29.67
N LYS A 501 6.50 4.26 -30.92
CA LYS A 501 6.07 5.03 -32.10
C LYS A 501 4.56 5.28 -32.13
N VAL A 502 3.76 4.31 -31.70
CA VAL A 502 2.28 4.43 -31.67
C VAL A 502 1.78 5.16 -30.43
N VAL A 503 2.39 4.93 -29.25
CA VAL A 503 1.99 5.58 -27.99
C VAL A 503 2.49 7.03 -27.93
N PHE A 504 3.65 7.32 -28.52
CA PHE A 504 4.26 8.65 -28.55
C PHE A 504 4.64 9.07 -29.98
N PRO A 505 3.67 9.35 -30.87
CA PRO A 505 3.96 9.74 -32.24
C PRO A 505 4.83 11.02 -32.28
N GLY A 506 5.99 10.92 -32.92
CA GLY A 506 6.98 12.00 -32.95
C GLY A 506 7.53 12.38 -31.57
N GLY A 507 7.55 11.43 -30.62
CA GLY A 507 8.02 11.64 -29.24
C GLY A 507 7.05 12.41 -28.34
N LYS A 508 5.82 12.63 -28.80
CA LYS A 508 4.83 13.45 -28.10
C LYS A 508 3.68 12.59 -27.58
N ARG A 509 3.20 12.91 -26.38
CA ARG A 509 1.97 12.33 -25.83
C ARG A 509 0.75 12.76 -26.65
N TRP A 510 -0.29 11.95 -26.59
CA TRP A 510 -1.60 12.29 -27.12
C TRP A 510 -2.25 13.44 -26.32
N LEU A 511 -2.85 14.40 -27.03
CA LEU A 511 -3.60 15.53 -26.43
C LEU A 511 -5.11 15.41 -26.63
N LYS A 512 -5.54 14.52 -27.54
CA LYS A 512 -6.94 14.24 -27.86
C LYS A 512 -7.16 12.73 -27.78
N GLY A 513 -8.39 12.33 -27.49
CA GLY A 513 -8.77 10.93 -27.50
C GLY A 513 -8.71 10.36 -28.92
N ASP A 514 -8.10 9.18 -29.06
CA ASP A 514 -8.09 8.41 -30.30
C ASP A 514 -8.30 6.92 -29.98
N GLN A 515 -9.47 6.39 -30.33
CA GLN A 515 -9.79 4.99 -30.12
C GLN A 515 -8.96 4.05 -30.99
N GLN A 516 -8.39 4.52 -32.10
CA GLN A 516 -7.53 3.69 -32.96
C GLN A 516 -6.27 3.24 -32.24
N LEU A 517 -5.84 3.93 -31.17
CA LEU A 517 -4.68 3.55 -30.38
C LEU A 517 -4.79 2.13 -29.81
N TYR A 518 -5.99 1.65 -29.45
CA TYR A 518 -6.19 0.26 -29.06
C TYR A 518 -5.71 -0.69 -30.16
N SER A 519 -6.26 -0.53 -31.37
CA SER A 519 -5.93 -1.38 -32.51
C SER A 519 -4.45 -1.31 -32.91
N GLN A 520 -3.83 -0.12 -32.84
CA GLN A 520 -2.43 0.08 -33.16
C GLN A 520 -1.50 -0.60 -32.14
N MET A 521 -1.77 -0.43 -30.84
CA MET A 521 -1.00 -1.11 -29.78
C MET A 521 -1.15 -2.63 -29.89
N MET A 522 -2.37 -3.11 -30.10
CA MET A 522 -2.64 -4.54 -30.27
C MET A 522 -1.92 -5.14 -31.47
N ALA A 523 -1.89 -4.44 -32.61
CA ALA A 523 -1.17 -4.89 -33.80
C ALA A 523 0.34 -5.06 -33.55
N VAL A 524 0.97 -4.10 -32.85
CA VAL A 524 2.39 -4.18 -32.47
C VAL A 524 2.65 -5.38 -31.56
N LEU A 525 1.86 -5.54 -30.50
CA LEU A 525 2.04 -6.61 -29.53
C LEU A 525 1.82 -8.00 -30.15
N GLN A 526 0.81 -8.14 -31.02
CA GLN A 526 0.52 -9.39 -31.71
C GLN A 526 1.57 -9.73 -32.77
N GLN A 527 2.16 -8.74 -33.45
CA GLN A 527 3.28 -8.98 -34.36
C GLN A 527 4.49 -9.48 -33.58
N ALA A 528 4.85 -8.81 -32.48
CA ALA A 528 5.95 -9.26 -31.63
C ALA A 528 5.72 -10.66 -31.05
N LEU A 529 4.47 -11.03 -30.74
CA LEU A 529 4.15 -12.39 -30.31
C LEU A 529 4.47 -13.42 -31.40
N ARG A 530 4.10 -13.15 -32.66
CA ARG A 530 4.40 -14.03 -33.79
C ARG A 530 5.90 -14.17 -34.04
N ASP A 531 6.64 -13.07 -33.90
CA ASP A 531 8.09 -13.05 -34.13
C ASP A 531 8.88 -13.81 -33.05
N LEU A 532 8.31 -14.00 -31.85
CA LEU A 532 8.91 -14.77 -30.75
C LEU A 532 8.55 -16.25 -30.76
N ASP A 533 7.48 -16.62 -31.46
CA ASP A 533 7.01 -18.00 -31.60
C ASP A 533 7.72 -18.74 -32.75
N THR A 534 8.37 -17.99 -33.66
CA THR A 534 9.26 -18.47 -34.73
C THR A 534 10.69 -18.58 -34.28
#